data_AF-A7HC54-F1
#
_entry.id   AF-A7HC54-F1
#
_cell.length_a   1.000
_cell.length_b   1.000
_cell.length_c   1.000
_cell.angle_alpha   90.00
_cell.angle_beta   90.00
_cell.angle_gamma   90.00
#
_symmetry.space_group_name_H-M   'P 1'
#
loop_
_entity.id
_entity.type
_entity.pdbx_description
1 polymer ?
#
loop_
_entity_poly.entity_id
_entity_poly.type
_entity_poly.pdbx_seq_one_letter_code
_entity_poly.pdbx_strand_id
1 'polypeptide(L)'
;MGVATVYRHFPQRSDLVAAVYRREVDACAAAASALARELEPGEALARWLHRYTSFIATKRGLAAAYHSGVPVFEALPAYFREHLEPALQALLDAAVAAGRVRPDIAPYELLRAVANLCLSGADVGPHHSRQMVDLLIDGLRYGARGAELPAKGKRPPG
;
A
#
# COMPACT_ATOMS: atom_id res chain seq x y z
N MET A 1 -7.82 -7.04 32.03
CA MET A 1 -6.50 -6.60 31.57
C MET A 1 -6.65 -5.21 30.93
N GLY A 2 -6.85 -4.09 31.63
CA GLY A 2 -6.10 -3.55 32.76
C GLY A 2 -5.40 -2.27 32.25
N VAL A 3 -6.08 -1.12 32.28
CA VAL A 3 -5.57 0.21 31.80
C VAL A 3 -4.22 0.60 32.46
N ALA A 4 -3.87 -0.01 33.60
CA ALA A 4 -2.63 0.19 34.34
C ALA A 4 -1.35 -0.35 33.65
N THR A 5 -1.43 -1.32 32.73
CA THR A 5 -0.22 -1.85 32.05
C THR A 5 0.20 -1.03 30.83
N VAL A 6 -0.73 -0.32 30.18
CA VAL A 6 -0.43 0.53 29.01
C VAL A 6 0.38 1.76 29.42
N TYR A 7 0.07 2.37 30.57
CA TYR A 7 0.74 3.60 31.04
C TYR A 7 2.19 3.40 31.53
N ARG A 8 2.64 2.16 31.83
CA ARG A 8 4.04 1.91 32.18
C ARG A 8 4.99 1.86 30.98
N HIS A 9 4.48 1.45 29.82
CA HIS A 9 5.29 1.36 28.59
C HIS A 9 5.22 2.64 27.74
N PHE A 10 4.19 3.46 27.94
CA PHE A 10 3.97 4.69 27.17
C PHE A 10 3.78 5.87 28.13
N PRO A 11 4.89 6.47 28.61
CA PRO A 11 4.85 7.61 29.52
C PRO A 11 4.05 8.78 28.94
N GLN A 12 4.06 8.94 27.62
CA GLN A 12 3.28 9.94 26.91
C GLN A 12 2.28 9.32 25.94
N ARG A 13 1.16 9.99 25.71
CA ARG A 13 0.17 9.61 24.68
C ARG A 13 0.80 9.51 23.29
N SER A 14 1.79 10.35 23.00
CA SER A 14 2.58 10.34 21.76
C SER A 14 3.35 9.02 21.57
N ASP A 15 3.88 8.44 22.64
CA ASP A 15 4.61 7.16 22.59
C ASP A 15 3.67 6.00 22.24
N LEU A 16 2.47 6.00 22.82
CA LEU A 16 1.43 5.03 22.48
C LEU A 16 1.01 5.16 21.01
N VAL A 17 0.79 6.39 20.55
CA VAL A 17 0.43 6.67 19.15
C VAL A 17 1.53 6.21 18.19
N ALA A 18 2.80 6.49 18.50
CA ALA A 18 3.93 6.05 17.69
C ALA A 18 4.08 4.51 17.69
N ALA A 19 3.87 3.85 18.82
CA ALA A 19 3.92 2.40 18.91
C ALA A 19 2.79 1.72 18.11
N VAL A 20 1.57 2.23 18.22
CA VAL A 20 0.44 1.79 17.39
C VAL A 20 0.77 2.04 15.92
N TYR A 21 1.34 3.20 15.58
CA TYR A 21 1.73 3.49 14.21
C TYR A 21 2.70 2.43 13.66
N ARG A 22 3.78 2.13 14.38
CA ARG A 22 4.78 1.12 13.98
C ARG A 22 4.16 -0.26 13.82
N ARG A 23 3.36 -0.71 14.79
CA ARG A 23 2.64 -1.98 14.73
C ARG A 23 1.78 -2.10 13.47
N GLU A 24 1.05 -1.06 13.11
CA GLU A 24 0.22 -1.08 11.90
C GLU A 24 1.06 -1.09 10.61
N VAL A 25 2.22 -0.43 10.59
CA VAL A 25 3.17 -0.51 9.48
C VAL A 25 3.69 -1.94 9.34
N ASP A 26 4.13 -2.55 10.45
CA ASP A 26 4.65 -3.92 10.46
C ASP A 26 3.59 -4.92 9.99
N ALA A 27 2.36 -4.77 10.47
CA ALA A 27 1.23 -5.60 10.06
C ALA A 27 0.92 -5.44 8.56
N CYS A 28 1.05 -4.23 8.00
CA CYS A 28 0.86 -3.99 6.58
C CYS A 28 2.01 -4.58 5.75
N ALA A 29 3.27 -4.45 6.20
CA ALA A 29 4.44 -5.03 5.54
C ALA A 29 4.36 -6.56 5.54
N ALA A 30 4.08 -7.19 6.69
CA ALA A 30 3.98 -8.65 6.84
C ALA A 30 2.90 -9.27 5.94
N ALA A 31 1.83 -8.51 5.67
CA ALA A 31 0.77 -8.93 4.77
C ALA A 31 1.24 -9.21 3.35
N ALA A 32 2.29 -8.53 2.88
CA ALA A 32 2.83 -8.75 1.54
C ALA A 32 3.28 -10.19 1.37
N SER A 33 4.08 -10.71 2.32
CA SER A 33 4.57 -12.10 2.24
C SER A 33 3.44 -13.12 2.41
N ALA A 34 2.44 -12.82 3.24
CA ALA A 34 1.28 -13.70 3.44
C ALA A 34 0.46 -13.82 2.15
N LEU A 35 0.10 -12.68 1.54
CA LEU A 35 -0.67 -12.64 0.29
C LEU A 35 0.10 -13.28 -0.86
N ALA A 36 1.41 -13.08 -0.94
CA ALA A 36 2.26 -13.68 -1.97
C ALA A 36 2.34 -15.22 -1.88
N ARG A 37 2.07 -15.82 -0.72
CA ARG A 37 2.02 -17.28 -0.55
C ARG A 37 0.67 -17.88 -0.94
N GLU A 38 -0.39 -17.10 -0.84
CA GLU A 38 -1.78 -17.58 -0.97
C GLU A 38 -2.39 -17.25 -2.34
N LEU A 39 -1.88 -16.23 -3.03
CA LEU A 39 -2.50 -15.66 -4.23
C LEU A 39 -1.53 -15.57 -5.39
N GLU A 40 -2.08 -15.60 -6.60
CA GLU A 40 -1.33 -15.29 -7.82
C GLU A 40 -0.69 -13.88 -7.74
N PRO A 41 0.53 -13.66 -8.26
CA PRO A 41 1.30 -12.44 -8.01
C PRO A 41 0.56 -11.11 -8.28
N GLY A 42 -0.20 -11.04 -9.37
CA GLY A 42 -0.99 -9.85 -9.71
C GLY A 42 -2.17 -9.61 -8.76
N GLU A 43 -2.76 -10.67 -8.20
CA GLU A 43 -3.84 -10.57 -7.22
C GLU A 43 -3.28 -10.26 -5.82
N ALA A 44 -2.14 -10.86 -5.45
CA ALA A 44 -1.43 -10.55 -4.22
C ALA A 44 -1.09 -9.04 -4.12
N LEU A 45 -0.55 -8.46 -5.21
CA LEU A 45 -0.27 -7.04 -5.31
C LEU A 45 -1.54 -6.19 -5.15
N ALA A 46 -2.60 -6.51 -5.90
CA ALA A 46 -3.86 -5.76 -5.83
C ALA A 46 -4.46 -5.78 -4.42
N ARG A 47 -4.51 -6.96 -3.78
CA ARG A 47 -5.01 -7.12 -2.41
C ARG A 47 -4.17 -6.38 -1.39
N TRP A 48 -2.85 -6.38 -1.57
CA TRP A 48 -1.96 -5.63 -0.69
C TRP A 48 -2.17 -4.12 -0.82
N LEU A 49 -2.34 -3.61 -2.05
CA LEU A 49 -2.64 -2.20 -2.29
C LEU A 49 -3.97 -1.78 -1.67
N HIS A 50 -5.03 -2.61 -1.75
CA HIS A 50 -6.28 -2.33 -1.03
C HIS A 50 -6.10 -2.31 0.49
N ARG A 51 -5.30 -3.23 1.05
CA ARG A 51 -4.97 -3.20 2.47
C ARG A 51 -4.23 -1.90 2.84
N TYR A 52 -3.29 -1.48 2.00
CA TYR A 52 -2.57 -0.22 2.18
C TYR A 52 -3.51 1.00 2.15
N THR A 53 -4.52 1.04 1.27
CA THR A 53 -5.54 2.11 1.29
C THR A 53 -6.32 2.15 2.60
N SER A 54 -6.62 0.98 3.17
CA SER A 54 -7.34 0.85 4.44
C SER A 54 -6.48 1.33 5.62
N PHE A 55 -5.18 1.04 5.57
CA PHE A 55 -4.19 1.58 6.49
C PHE A 55 -4.14 3.12 6.41
N ILE A 56 -4.09 3.71 5.21
CA ILE A 56 -4.09 5.18 5.06
C ILE A 56 -5.38 5.81 5.60
N ALA A 57 -6.54 5.22 5.28
CA ALA A 57 -7.83 5.73 5.71
C ALA A 57 -7.98 5.73 7.23
N THR A 58 -7.55 4.66 7.90
CA THR A 58 -7.58 4.56 9.38
C THR A 58 -6.59 5.51 10.05
N LYS A 59 -5.44 5.78 9.42
CA LYS A 59 -4.41 6.67 9.96
C LYS A 59 -4.72 8.16 9.87
N ARG A 60 -5.72 8.58 9.09
CA ARG A 60 -6.21 9.98 9.12
C ARG A 60 -6.63 10.44 10.53
N GLY A 61 -7.28 9.56 11.29
CA GLY A 61 -7.62 9.84 12.69
C GLY A 61 -6.39 9.93 13.60
N LEU A 62 -5.29 9.28 13.23
CA LEU A 62 -4.02 9.32 13.94
C LEU A 62 -3.21 10.59 13.59
N ALA A 63 -3.30 11.05 12.34
CA ALA A 63 -2.69 12.29 11.87
C ALA A 63 -3.32 13.53 12.56
N ALA A 64 -4.59 13.48 12.96
CA ALA A 64 -5.18 14.53 13.80
C ALA A 64 -4.58 14.58 15.22
N ALA A 65 -3.95 13.49 15.68
CA ALA A 65 -3.24 13.44 16.96
C ALA A 65 -1.76 13.86 16.86
N TYR A 66 -1.23 14.02 15.63
CA TYR A 66 0.10 14.58 15.39
C TYR A 66 0.09 16.05 15.82
N HIS A 67 0.83 16.36 16.87
CA HIS A 67 1.28 17.73 17.10
C HIS A 67 2.67 17.83 16.46
N SER A 68 2.82 18.67 15.44
CA SER A 68 4.13 18.96 14.85
C SER A 68 5.05 19.52 15.94
N GLY A 69 6.13 18.80 16.25
CA GLY A 69 7.09 19.18 17.30
C GLY A 69 7.39 18.11 18.36
N VAL A 70 6.80 16.91 18.29
CA VAL A 70 7.17 15.79 19.18
C VAL A 70 8.24 14.91 18.51
N PRO A 71 9.44 14.75 19.09
CA PRO A 71 10.56 14.02 18.47
C PRO A 71 10.24 12.56 18.08
N VAL A 72 9.36 11.88 18.82
CA VAL A 72 8.99 10.48 18.54
C VAL A 72 8.31 10.31 17.17
N PHE A 73 7.73 11.37 16.62
CA PHE A 73 7.05 11.35 15.33
C PHE A 73 7.99 11.62 14.14
N GLU A 74 9.18 12.17 14.37
CA GLU A 74 10.15 12.51 13.32
C GLU A 74 10.73 11.25 12.63
N ALA A 75 10.87 10.16 13.39
CA ALA A 75 11.37 8.89 12.87
C ALA A 75 10.33 8.07 12.09
N LEU A 76 9.03 8.38 12.21
CA LEU A 76 7.97 7.56 11.64
C LEU A 76 7.94 7.53 10.09
N PRO A 77 8.20 8.64 9.37
CA PRO A 77 8.29 8.60 7.91
C PRO A 77 9.43 7.71 7.39
N ALA A 78 10.59 7.71 8.04
CA ALA A 78 11.71 6.83 7.69
C ALA A 78 11.35 5.37 7.95
N TYR A 79 10.83 5.07 9.14
CA TYR A 79 10.35 3.72 9.51
C TYR A 79 9.31 3.20 8.51
N PHE A 80 8.34 4.04 8.13
CA PHE A 80 7.33 3.69 7.14
C PHE A 80 7.94 3.26 5.81
N ARG A 81 8.89 4.06 5.30
CA ARG A 81 9.58 3.78 4.04
C ARG A 81 10.36 2.47 4.12
N GLU A 82 11.18 2.32 5.15
CA GLU A 82 12.04 1.15 5.37
C GLU A 82 11.28 -0.18 5.42
N HIS A 83 10.01 -0.16 5.84
CA HIS A 83 9.20 -1.37 5.98
C HIS A 83 8.24 -1.61 4.80
N LEU A 84 7.59 -0.56 4.27
CA LEU A 84 6.61 -0.74 3.19
C LEU A 84 7.23 -0.77 1.79
N GLU A 85 8.32 -0.03 1.57
CA GLU A 85 8.95 0.02 0.24
C GLU A 85 9.50 -1.35 -0.18
N PRO A 86 10.26 -2.09 0.65
CA PRO A 86 10.73 -3.43 0.29
C PRO A 86 9.60 -4.45 0.15
N ALA A 87 8.55 -4.33 0.96
CA ALA A 87 7.38 -5.22 0.89
C ALA A 87 6.64 -5.07 -0.45
N LEU A 88 6.45 -3.83 -0.91
CA LEU A 88 5.86 -3.56 -2.22
C LEU A 88 6.80 -3.96 -3.37
N GLN A 89 8.12 -3.72 -3.24
CA GLN A 89 9.10 -4.13 -4.24
C GLN A 89 9.01 -5.64 -4.51
N ALA A 90 8.97 -6.47 -3.46
CA ALA A 90 8.87 -7.91 -3.61
C ALA A 90 7.59 -8.36 -4.36
N LEU A 91 6.46 -7.71 -4.09
CA LEU A 91 5.20 -7.97 -4.79
C LEU A 91 5.25 -7.53 -6.26
N LEU A 92 5.85 -6.37 -6.53
CA LEU A 92 6.04 -5.86 -7.89
C LEU A 92 6.95 -6.81 -8.69
N ASP A 93 8.09 -7.22 -8.12
CA ASP A 93 9.03 -8.12 -8.78
C ASP A 93 8.36 -9.44 -9.17
N ALA A 94 7.59 -10.04 -8.24
CA ALA A 94 6.84 -11.26 -8.51
C ALA A 94 5.77 -11.06 -9.60
N ALA A 95 5.03 -9.95 -9.56
CA ALA A 95 3.99 -9.66 -10.53
C ALA A 95 4.55 -9.33 -11.93
N VAL A 96 5.72 -8.68 -11.98
CA VAL A 96 6.47 -8.41 -13.23
C VAL A 96 7.02 -9.70 -13.81
N ALA A 97 7.63 -10.54 -12.99
CA ALA A 97 8.16 -11.85 -13.42
C ALA A 97 7.05 -12.75 -13.98
N ALA A 98 5.85 -12.68 -13.40
CA ALA A 98 4.66 -13.39 -13.89
C ALA A 98 3.97 -12.70 -15.08
N GLY A 99 4.50 -11.57 -15.58
CA GLY A 99 3.92 -10.83 -16.70
C GLY A 99 2.52 -10.27 -16.43
N ARG A 100 2.18 -10.02 -15.16
CA ARG A 100 0.87 -9.52 -14.70
C ARG A 100 0.83 -8.01 -14.55
N VAL A 101 1.98 -7.37 -14.40
CA VAL A 101 2.11 -5.90 -14.36
C VAL A 101 3.33 -5.41 -15.16
N ARG A 102 3.32 -4.12 -15.50
CA ARG A 102 4.44 -3.41 -16.15
C ARG A 102 5.66 -3.24 -15.22
N PRO A 103 6.90 -3.23 -15.74
CA PRO A 103 8.12 -3.22 -14.93
C PRO A 103 8.68 -1.84 -14.57
N ASP A 104 8.10 -0.75 -15.09
CA ASP A 104 8.68 0.58 -15.12
C ASP A 104 8.14 1.51 -14.02
N ILE A 105 7.68 0.93 -12.90
CA ILE A 105 7.14 1.67 -11.76
C ILE A 105 8.03 1.46 -10.54
N ALA A 106 8.55 2.56 -10.00
CA ALA A 106 9.28 2.54 -8.73
C ALA A 106 8.30 2.32 -7.56
N PRO A 107 8.60 1.41 -6.60
CA PRO A 107 7.67 1.10 -5.51
C PRO A 107 7.30 2.31 -4.66
N TYR A 108 8.29 3.16 -4.33
CA TYR A 108 8.04 4.34 -3.50
C TYR A 108 7.11 5.35 -4.19
N GLU A 109 7.25 5.54 -5.50
CA GLU A 109 6.35 6.42 -6.26
C GLU A 109 4.93 5.84 -6.32
N LEU A 110 4.78 4.52 -6.40
CA LEU A 110 3.47 3.87 -6.30
C LEU A 110 2.84 4.04 -4.91
N LEU A 111 3.60 3.91 -3.82
CA LEU A 111 3.12 4.21 -2.46
C LEU A 111 2.61 5.64 -2.36
N ARG A 112 3.38 6.61 -2.88
CA ARG A 112 3.00 8.03 -2.88
C ARG A 112 1.75 8.29 -3.71
N ALA A 113 1.65 7.69 -4.90
CA ALA A 113 0.49 7.83 -5.76
C ALA A 113 -0.79 7.36 -5.05
N VAL A 114 -0.76 6.17 -4.44
CA VAL A 114 -1.89 5.61 -3.69
C VAL A 114 -2.22 6.47 -2.46
N ALA A 115 -1.21 6.94 -1.73
CA ALA A 115 -1.41 7.84 -0.60
C ALA A 115 -2.11 9.14 -1.02
N ASN A 116 -1.67 9.76 -2.12
CA ASN A 116 -2.27 10.98 -2.65
C ASN A 116 -3.73 10.75 -3.08
N LEU A 117 -4.02 9.67 -3.80
CA LEU A 117 -5.41 9.32 -4.19
C LEU A 117 -6.30 9.09 -2.97
N CYS A 118 -5.75 8.49 -1.92
CA CYS A 118 -6.46 8.36 -0.66
C CYS A 118 -6.72 9.73 -0.06
N LEU A 119 -5.69 10.57 0.13
CA LEU A 119 -5.75 11.87 0.80
C LEU A 119 -6.65 12.88 0.09
N SER A 120 -6.55 13.03 -1.24
CA SER A 120 -7.35 13.96 -2.05
C SER A 120 -8.83 13.58 -2.11
N GLY A 121 -9.18 12.30 -1.94
CA GLY A 121 -10.57 11.83 -1.88
C GLY A 121 -11.27 12.08 -0.53
N ALA A 122 -10.65 12.80 0.41
CA ALA A 122 -11.21 13.06 1.74
C ALA A 122 -12.61 13.67 1.68
N ASP A 123 -12.81 14.62 0.76
CA ASP A 123 -14.04 15.41 0.66
C ASP A 123 -15.15 14.67 -0.13
N VAL A 124 -14.77 13.64 -0.90
CA VAL A 124 -15.67 12.86 -1.79
C VAL A 124 -16.05 11.51 -1.18
N GLY A 125 -15.29 11.05 -0.17
CA GLY A 125 -15.59 9.87 0.65
C GLY A 125 -14.79 8.61 0.27
N PRO A 126 -14.77 7.58 1.15
CA PRO A 126 -13.87 6.41 1.03
C PRO A 126 -14.09 5.57 -0.23
N HIS A 127 -15.30 5.58 -0.79
CA HIS A 127 -15.62 4.84 -2.01
C HIS A 127 -14.88 5.40 -3.23
N HIS A 128 -14.71 6.72 -3.32
CA HIS A 128 -14.03 7.35 -4.44
C HIS A 128 -12.53 6.98 -4.47
N SER A 129 -11.84 7.06 -3.34
CA SER A 129 -10.42 6.66 -3.25
C SER A 129 -10.21 5.20 -3.62
N ARG A 130 -11.14 4.30 -3.23
CA ARG A 130 -11.07 2.89 -3.63
C ARG A 130 -11.17 2.73 -5.14
N GLN A 131 -12.16 3.36 -5.78
CA GLN A 131 -12.33 3.31 -7.23
C GLN A 131 -11.11 3.86 -7.98
N MET A 132 -10.50 4.95 -7.51
CA MET A 132 -9.30 5.51 -8.15
C MET A 132 -8.09 4.57 -8.00
N VAL A 133 -8.00 3.85 -6.87
CA VAL A 133 -6.96 2.83 -6.67
C VAL A 133 -7.22 1.60 -7.53
N ASP A 134 -8.47 1.19 -7.72
CA ASP A 134 -8.83 0.12 -8.68
C ASP A 134 -8.36 0.49 -10.09
N LEU A 135 -8.64 1.72 -10.55
CA LEU A 135 -8.19 2.21 -11.85
C LEU A 135 -6.65 2.25 -11.96
N LEU A 136 -5.96 2.64 -10.89
CA LEU A 136 -4.49 2.61 -10.87
C LEU A 136 -3.96 1.18 -10.98
N ILE A 137 -4.56 0.23 -10.27
CA ILE A 137 -4.21 -1.20 -10.34
C ILE A 137 -4.43 -1.74 -11.76
N ASP A 138 -5.54 -1.39 -12.40
CA ASP A 138 -5.80 -1.77 -13.78
C ASP A 138 -4.81 -1.13 -14.75
N GLY A 139 -4.39 0.12 -14.49
CA GLY A 139 -3.30 0.78 -15.23
C GLY A 139 -1.93 0.10 -15.08
N LEU A 140 -1.64 -0.54 -13.94
CA LEU A 140 -0.43 -1.35 -13.75
C LEU A 140 -0.47 -2.64 -14.58
N ARG A 141 -1.66 -3.20 -14.81
CA ARG A 141 -1.89 -4.39 -15.64
C ARG A 141 -1.81 -4.06 -17.13
N TYR A 142 -2.14 -2.82 -17.51
CA TYR A 142 -1.98 -2.35 -18.89
C TYR A 142 -0.50 -2.34 -19.31
N GLY A 143 -0.19 -2.98 -20.43
CA GLY A 143 1.20 -3.15 -20.90
C GLY A 143 1.94 -4.34 -20.28
N ALA A 144 1.27 -5.14 -19.44
CA ALA A 144 1.82 -6.41 -18.98
C ALA A 144 1.94 -7.39 -20.17
N ARG A 145 3.11 -8.02 -20.32
CA ARG A 145 3.45 -8.89 -21.47
C ARG A 145 2.54 -10.13 -21.63
N GLY A 146 1.70 -10.44 -20.64
CA GLY A 146 0.72 -11.54 -20.68
C GLY A 146 -0.66 -11.18 -21.25
N ALA A 147 -0.93 -9.92 -21.62
CA ALA A 147 -2.12 -9.57 -22.39
C ALA A 147 -1.89 -9.92 -23.86
N GLU A 148 -2.09 -11.19 -24.20
CA GLU A 148 -2.02 -11.71 -25.56
C GLU A 148 -2.98 -10.88 -26.44
N LEU A 149 -2.43 -10.01 -27.31
CA LEU A 149 -3.22 -9.35 -28.32
C LEU A 149 -3.88 -10.43 -29.19
N PRO A 150 -5.18 -10.33 -29.52
CA PRO A 150 -5.80 -11.27 -30.45
C PRO A 150 -4.98 -11.27 -31.73
N ALA A 151 -4.47 -12.44 -32.10
CA ALA A 151 -3.63 -12.65 -33.26
C ALA A 151 -4.27 -11.94 -34.47
N LYS A 152 -3.55 -10.98 -35.03
CA LYS A 152 -3.98 -10.22 -36.20
C LYS A 152 -4.25 -11.22 -37.32
N GLY A 153 -5.53 -11.53 -37.56
CA GLY A 153 -5.97 -12.51 -38.53
C GLY A 153 -5.32 -12.22 -39.87
N LYS A 154 -4.54 -13.18 -40.37
CA LYS A 154 -3.97 -13.16 -41.71
C LYS A 154 -5.15 -13.07 -42.68
N ARG A 155 -5.34 -11.91 -43.31
CA ARG A 155 -6.31 -11.77 -44.41
C ARG A 155 -5.82 -12.68 -45.56
N PRO A 156 -6.61 -13.65 -46.03
CA PRO A 156 -6.19 -14.47 -47.16
C PRO A 156 -6.14 -13.61 -48.43
N PRO A 157 -5.20 -13.88 -49.35
CA PRO A 157 -5.24 -13.29 -50.68
C PRO A 157 -6.32 -14.01 -51.51
N GLY A 158 -7.20 -13.22 -52.13
CA GLY A 158 -8.28 -13.68 -53.01
C GLY A 158 -9.19 -12.52 -53.35
#